data_AF-A0A5C3PMF7-F1
#
_entry.id   AF-A0A5C3PMF7-F1
#
_cell.length_a   1.000
_cell.length_b   1.000
_cell.length_c   1.000
_cell.angle_alpha   90.00
_cell.angle_beta   90.00
_cell.angle_gamma   90.00
#
_symmetry.space_group_name_H-M   'P 1'
#
loop_
_entity.id
_entity.type
_entity.pdbx_description
1 polymer ?
#
loop_
_entity_poly.entity_id
_entity_poly.type
_entity_poly.pdbx_seq_one_letter_code
_entity_poly.pdbx_strand_id
1 'polypeptide(L)'
;MIIDKQPLPGDELEIQDAPPSYDALEGVPPPPPRRDEKAGPSGSFPASSPPTSPGSPASISGLGKRGGKRGGNSWFAFGPSSKAAREVRTTVLGLLRDLVKQGDAQGALGVLESCADACKSYDLSLSSLLQEKSVEGHTPIYWAIVNRPALPPRPDDPDLVSAVLSHAAPLTDATVDELRLACLHTSDHALFQKLRRSPAFSPLSAKDELILGGNVPLDEVDVEDVKADEGAFIVKMKIPAFQKRMRISESVRVEFIAKGRMWELSFIVAGDHWDRRFGQRRVKQGTTTWAVKLALLPHSPPTWIDSRLVIEDPRVRGRPGLAPSSSSGPPTSLLEAVLSQGESSETKARPPIEVRLKAREQLTAQSWGAHTDNMVLVLLEENALAHGLQFNGCPYLDSDGSLVARLEAKLARPGSECIIC
;
A
#
# COMPACT_ATOMS: atom_id res chain seq x y z
N MET A 1 47.20 -11.55 -8.48
CA MET A 1 47.33 -12.96 -8.91
C MET A 1 45.97 -13.39 -9.41
N ILE A 2 45.81 -13.43 -10.72
CA ILE A 2 44.59 -13.85 -11.40
C ILE A 2 44.73 -15.36 -11.60
N ILE A 3 43.80 -16.13 -11.03
CA ILE A 3 43.78 -17.59 -11.15
C ILE A 3 42.84 -17.92 -12.30
N ASP A 4 43.42 -18.35 -13.41
CA ASP A 4 42.70 -18.90 -14.56
C ASP A 4 42.07 -20.25 -14.16
N LYS A 5 40.74 -20.33 -14.26
CA LYS A 5 39.99 -21.59 -14.08
C LYS A 5 40.02 -22.39 -15.37
N GLN A 6 40.56 -23.62 -15.31
CA GLN A 6 40.45 -24.61 -16.38
C GLN A 6 38.99 -25.06 -16.58
N PRO A 7 38.47 -25.10 -17.82
CA PRO A 7 37.17 -25.67 -18.12
C PRO A 7 37.23 -27.21 -18.06
N LEU A 8 36.19 -27.81 -17.47
CA LEU A 8 36.00 -29.25 -17.36
C LEU A 8 35.57 -29.86 -18.71
N PRO A 9 36.11 -31.03 -19.11
CA PRO A 9 35.71 -31.73 -20.33
C PRO A 9 34.46 -32.57 -20.05
N GLY A 10 33.38 -32.38 -20.82
CA GLY A 10 32.23 -33.30 -20.75
C GLY A 10 30.86 -32.85 -21.27
N ASP A 11 30.64 -31.57 -21.60
CA ASP A 11 29.36 -31.11 -22.16
C ASP A 11 29.42 -31.02 -23.70
N GLU A 12 29.41 -32.17 -24.36
CA GLU A 12 28.93 -32.28 -25.75
C GLU A 12 27.42 -32.56 -25.70
N LEU A 13 26.62 -31.50 -25.61
CA LEU A 13 25.19 -31.58 -25.92
C LEU A 13 24.99 -31.24 -27.39
N GLU A 14 24.59 -32.27 -28.12
CA GLU A 14 24.12 -32.30 -29.50
C GLU A 14 22.96 -31.31 -29.69
N ILE A 15 23.22 -30.16 -30.33
CA ILE A 15 22.18 -29.20 -30.71
C ILE A 15 21.58 -29.67 -32.05
N GLN A 16 20.49 -30.42 -31.98
CA GLN A 16 19.63 -30.70 -33.12
C GLN A 16 18.49 -29.67 -33.21
N ASP A 17 18.26 -29.21 -34.44
CA ASP A 17 17.08 -28.50 -34.96
C ASP A 17 16.73 -27.13 -34.36
N ALA A 18 17.41 -26.10 -34.87
CA ALA A 18 16.82 -24.77 -34.96
C ALA A 18 15.89 -24.69 -36.20
N PRO A 19 14.65 -24.17 -36.06
CA PRO A 19 13.77 -23.94 -37.21
C PRO A 19 14.36 -22.88 -38.16
N PRO A 20 14.00 -22.92 -39.46
CA PRO A 20 14.56 -22.03 -40.47
C PRO A 20 14.29 -20.55 -40.15
N SER A 21 15.31 -19.72 -40.36
CA SER A 21 15.25 -18.26 -40.21
C SER A 21 14.25 -17.63 -41.19
N TYR A 22 13.40 -16.74 -40.68
CA TYR A 22 12.38 -15.99 -41.43
C TYR A 22 12.93 -14.81 -42.27
N ASP A 23 14.22 -14.82 -42.64
CA ASP A 23 14.85 -13.75 -43.44
C ASP A 23 14.60 -13.88 -44.97
N ALA A 24 13.69 -14.76 -45.40
CA ALA A 24 13.42 -15.02 -46.83
C ALA A 24 12.25 -14.22 -47.43
N LEU A 25 11.79 -13.12 -46.81
CA LEU A 25 10.65 -12.33 -47.31
C LEU A 25 10.95 -10.87 -47.70
N GLU A 26 12.22 -10.54 -47.99
CA GLU A 26 12.53 -9.31 -48.73
C GLU A 26 12.36 -9.57 -50.24
N GLY A 27 11.19 -9.21 -50.79
CA GLY A 27 10.98 -9.28 -52.24
C GLY A 27 9.53 -9.27 -52.73
N VAL A 28 8.53 -9.17 -51.85
CA VAL A 28 7.12 -9.11 -52.29
C VAL A 28 6.79 -7.69 -52.75
N PRO A 29 6.46 -7.45 -54.04
CA PRO A 29 6.05 -6.14 -54.52
C PRO A 29 4.68 -5.73 -53.95
N PRO A 30 4.45 -4.43 -53.69
CA PRO A 30 3.22 -3.95 -53.11
C PRO A 30 2.03 -4.15 -54.07
N PRO A 31 0.85 -4.55 -53.57
CA PRO A 31 -0.36 -4.61 -54.38
C PRO A 31 -0.82 -3.19 -54.79
N PRO A 32 -1.41 -3.03 -55.99
CA PRO A 32 -1.83 -1.73 -56.47
C PRO A 32 -3.00 -1.15 -55.65
N PRO A 33 -3.13 0.18 -55.60
CA PRO A 33 -4.13 0.86 -54.77
C PRO A 33 -5.55 0.55 -55.28
N ARG A 34 -6.37 -0.06 -54.42
CA ARG A 34 -7.82 -0.14 -54.63
C ARG A 34 -8.45 1.19 -54.29
N ARG A 35 -8.93 1.83 -55.35
CA ARG A 35 -9.81 3.00 -55.33
C ARG A 35 -11.23 2.47 -55.15
N ASP A 36 -11.87 2.76 -54.02
CA ASP A 36 -13.32 2.61 -53.91
C ASP A 36 -13.93 3.91 -53.40
N GLU A 37 -14.57 4.57 -54.36
CA GLU A 37 -15.53 5.65 -54.20
C GLU A 37 -16.78 5.11 -53.51
N LYS A 38 -17.23 5.74 -52.42
CA LYS A 38 -18.65 6.12 -52.32
C LYS A 38 -18.91 7.20 -51.28
N ALA A 39 -19.29 8.36 -51.80
CA ALA A 39 -19.85 9.46 -51.05
C ALA A 39 -21.36 9.27 -50.78
N GLY A 40 -21.79 9.75 -49.61
CA GLY A 40 -23.09 10.40 -49.41
C GLY A 40 -24.05 9.74 -48.41
N PRO A 41 -25.10 10.45 -47.93
CA PRO A 41 -25.26 11.90 -47.86
C PRO A 41 -25.59 12.43 -46.45
N SER A 42 -25.33 13.73 -46.28
CA SER A 42 -25.69 14.58 -45.16
C SER A 42 -27.20 14.66 -44.94
N GLY A 43 -27.63 14.47 -43.69
CA GLY A 43 -29.00 14.74 -43.21
C GLY A 43 -29.04 15.93 -42.26
N SER A 44 -29.79 16.95 -42.66
CA SER A 44 -30.08 18.20 -41.96
C SER A 44 -31.21 18.09 -40.92
N PHE A 45 -30.99 18.66 -39.71
CA PHE A 45 -31.89 19.44 -38.81
C PHE A 45 -33.35 18.96 -38.51
N PRO A 46 -33.98 19.24 -37.33
CA PRO A 46 -33.99 20.57 -36.68
C PRO A 46 -34.09 20.61 -35.13
N ALA A 47 -34.28 21.84 -34.66
CA ALA A 47 -34.15 22.40 -33.31
C ALA A 47 -35.38 22.25 -32.38
N SER A 48 -35.14 22.55 -31.08
CA SER A 48 -36.01 23.26 -30.11
C SER A 48 -37.28 22.53 -29.61
N SER A 49 -37.76 22.49 -28.35
CA SER A 49 -37.55 23.09 -27.00
C SER A 49 -38.33 22.17 -25.99
N PRO A 50 -38.67 22.47 -24.71
CA PRO A 50 -38.32 23.56 -23.77
C PRO A 50 -37.93 23.03 -22.34
N PRO A 51 -37.75 23.89 -21.30
CA PRO A 51 -37.28 23.50 -19.97
C PRO A 51 -38.44 23.30 -18.97
N THR A 52 -38.24 22.42 -17.99
CA THR A 52 -39.10 22.35 -16.80
C THR A 52 -38.25 22.17 -15.55
N SER A 53 -38.24 23.22 -14.72
CA SER A 53 -37.73 23.24 -13.35
C SER A 53 -38.87 22.84 -12.37
N PRO A 54 -38.73 23.06 -11.04
CA PRO A 54 -38.44 22.05 -10.04
C PRO A 54 -39.63 21.76 -9.11
N GLY A 55 -39.65 20.58 -8.48
CA GLY A 55 -40.66 20.24 -7.48
C GLY A 55 -40.18 19.19 -6.48
N SER A 56 -39.66 19.66 -5.34
CA SER A 56 -39.79 18.98 -4.04
C SER A 56 -40.85 19.75 -3.22
N PRO A 57 -41.33 19.31 -2.04
CA PRO A 57 -41.16 18.05 -1.32
C PRO A 57 -42.51 17.44 -0.86
N ALA A 58 -42.53 16.17 -0.44
CA ALA A 58 -43.51 15.70 0.56
C ALA A 58 -43.08 14.37 1.20
N SER A 59 -42.75 14.46 2.49
CA SER A 59 -42.67 13.35 3.43
C SER A 59 -44.07 12.80 3.69
N ILE A 60 -44.31 11.51 3.44
CA ILE A 60 -45.47 10.79 4.00
C ILE A 60 -45.00 9.42 4.49
N SER A 61 -44.93 9.32 5.81
CA SER A 61 -45.00 8.07 6.58
C SER A 61 -46.31 7.33 6.28
N GLY A 62 -46.22 6.10 5.80
CA GLY A 62 -47.39 5.27 5.48
C GLY A 62 -47.11 3.79 5.70
N LEU A 63 -47.41 3.31 6.90
CA LEU A 63 -47.48 1.90 7.27
C LEU A 63 -48.65 1.25 6.50
N GLY A 64 -48.36 0.48 5.45
CA GLY A 64 -49.37 -0.06 4.54
C GLY A 64 -49.07 -1.49 4.12
N LYS A 65 -49.45 -2.44 4.96
CA LYS A 65 -49.49 -3.88 4.66
C LYS A 65 -50.67 -4.15 3.73
N ARG A 66 -50.43 -4.41 2.44
CA ARG A 66 -51.41 -5.08 1.56
C ARG A 66 -50.72 -5.69 0.34
N GLY A 67 -50.95 -6.99 0.15
CA GLY A 67 -50.49 -7.75 -1.01
C GLY A 67 -51.11 -7.24 -2.30
N GLY A 68 -50.32 -7.30 -3.37
CA GLY A 68 -50.76 -6.92 -4.71
C GLY A 68 -49.69 -7.17 -5.75
N LYS A 69 -49.96 -8.17 -6.60
CA LYS A 69 -49.42 -8.40 -7.95
C LYS A 69 -47.91 -8.63 -8.09
N ARG A 70 -47.61 -9.89 -8.43
CA ARG A 70 -46.44 -10.36 -9.20
C ARG A 70 -46.10 -9.33 -10.30
N GLY A 71 -45.12 -8.47 -10.03
CA GLY A 71 -44.47 -7.64 -11.03
C GLY A 71 -43.70 -8.57 -11.96
N GLY A 72 -44.05 -8.53 -13.24
CA GLY A 72 -43.49 -9.41 -14.25
C GLY A 72 -41.97 -9.30 -14.31
N ASN A 73 -41.31 -10.46 -14.31
CA ASN A 73 -39.93 -10.59 -14.69
C ASN A 73 -39.76 -10.03 -16.11
N SER A 74 -39.15 -8.84 -16.20
CA SER A 74 -38.61 -8.29 -17.44
C SER A 74 -37.41 -9.15 -17.88
N TRP A 75 -37.70 -10.35 -18.39
CA TRP A 75 -36.72 -11.36 -18.77
C TRP A 75 -36.10 -11.09 -20.17
N PHE A 76 -36.71 -10.29 -21.05
CA PHE A 76 -36.20 -10.11 -22.42
C PHE A 76 -35.98 -8.64 -22.80
N ALA A 77 -34.91 -8.04 -22.28
CA ALA A 77 -34.27 -6.88 -22.91
C ALA A 77 -33.01 -7.31 -23.69
N PHE A 78 -33.13 -8.33 -24.54
CA PHE A 78 -32.08 -8.68 -25.52
C PHE A 78 -32.23 -7.80 -26.75
N GLY A 79 -32.03 -6.48 -26.57
CA GLY A 79 -31.89 -5.56 -27.69
C GLY A 79 -30.58 -5.82 -28.45
N PRO A 80 -30.47 -5.43 -29.73
CA PRO A 80 -29.22 -5.44 -30.50
C PRO A 80 -28.04 -4.76 -29.78
N SER A 81 -28.33 -3.77 -28.92
CA SER A 81 -27.36 -3.09 -28.06
C SER A 81 -26.61 -4.03 -27.12
N SER A 82 -27.26 -5.10 -26.63
CA SER A 82 -26.62 -6.06 -25.72
C SER A 82 -25.53 -6.90 -26.38
N LYS A 83 -25.63 -7.16 -27.69
CA LYS A 83 -24.58 -7.86 -28.45
C LYS A 83 -23.40 -6.94 -28.70
N ALA A 84 -23.65 -5.73 -29.18
CA ALA A 84 -22.62 -4.74 -29.42
C ALA A 84 -21.84 -4.39 -28.12
N ALA A 85 -22.52 -4.19 -26.99
CA ALA A 85 -21.86 -3.94 -25.71
C ALA A 85 -20.97 -5.11 -25.25
N ARG A 86 -21.36 -6.37 -25.53
CA ARG A 86 -20.52 -7.55 -25.23
C ARG A 86 -19.28 -7.64 -26.12
N GLU A 87 -19.42 -7.32 -27.40
CA GLU A 87 -18.31 -7.27 -28.35
C GLU A 87 -17.31 -6.17 -27.97
N VAL A 88 -17.82 -4.98 -27.62
CA VAL A 88 -17.00 -3.86 -27.13
C VAL A 88 -16.29 -4.23 -25.83
N ARG A 89 -17.00 -4.81 -24.86
CA ARG A 89 -16.38 -5.30 -23.62
C ARG A 89 -15.25 -6.28 -23.90
N THR A 90 -15.49 -7.28 -24.76
CA THR A 90 -14.47 -8.29 -25.10
C THR A 90 -13.26 -7.65 -25.77
N THR A 91 -13.50 -6.68 -26.65
CA THR A 91 -12.45 -5.92 -27.34
C THR A 91 -11.63 -5.11 -26.34
N VAL A 92 -12.28 -4.35 -25.46
CA VAL A 92 -11.61 -3.54 -24.41
C VAL A 92 -10.79 -4.43 -23.49
N LEU A 93 -11.32 -5.56 -23.04
CA LEU A 93 -10.57 -6.51 -22.20
C LEU A 93 -9.35 -7.10 -22.93
N GLY A 94 -9.47 -7.37 -24.24
CA GLY A 94 -8.34 -7.78 -25.09
C GLY A 94 -7.25 -6.70 -25.15
N LEU A 95 -7.62 -5.46 -25.42
CA LEU A 95 -6.69 -4.32 -25.47
C LEU A 95 -6.02 -4.08 -24.12
N LEU A 96 -6.78 -4.14 -23.02
CA LEU A 96 -6.22 -4.01 -21.67
C LEU A 96 -5.22 -5.12 -21.36
N ARG A 97 -5.49 -6.36 -21.81
CA ARG A 97 -4.57 -7.49 -21.66
C ARG A 97 -3.28 -7.27 -22.44
N ASP A 98 -3.37 -6.83 -23.68
CA ASP A 98 -2.20 -6.58 -24.52
C ASP A 98 -1.37 -5.42 -23.97
N LEU A 99 -2.04 -4.36 -23.50
CA LEU A 99 -1.42 -3.19 -22.89
C LEU A 99 -0.56 -3.58 -21.68
N VAL A 100 -1.09 -4.36 -20.74
CA VAL A 100 -0.35 -4.76 -19.53
C VAL A 100 0.74 -5.80 -19.81
N LYS A 101 0.66 -6.53 -20.93
CA LYS A 101 1.71 -7.47 -21.37
C LYS A 101 2.88 -6.77 -22.05
N GLN A 102 2.60 -5.73 -22.84
CA GLN A 102 3.63 -4.98 -23.56
C GLN A 102 4.39 -4.01 -22.65
N GLY A 103 3.71 -3.43 -21.66
CA GLY A 103 4.34 -2.51 -20.70
C GLY A 103 4.75 -1.16 -21.29
N ASP A 104 4.28 -0.80 -22.50
CA ASP A 104 4.56 0.50 -23.13
C ASP A 104 3.70 1.60 -22.48
N ALA A 105 4.33 2.41 -21.65
CA ALA A 105 3.65 3.50 -20.96
C ALA A 105 3.34 4.71 -21.85
N GLN A 106 4.04 4.90 -22.97
CA GLN A 106 3.86 6.07 -23.85
C GLN A 106 2.56 5.96 -24.66
N GLY A 107 2.27 4.77 -25.20
CA GLY A 107 1.01 4.49 -25.91
C GLY A 107 -0.18 4.24 -24.98
N ALA A 108 0.07 3.90 -23.71
CA ALA A 108 -0.96 3.44 -22.78
C ALA A 108 -2.10 4.44 -22.57
N LEU A 109 -1.77 5.73 -22.41
CA LEU A 109 -2.76 6.77 -22.13
C LEU A 109 -3.77 6.88 -23.28
N GLY A 110 -3.31 6.95 -24.53
CA GLY A 110 -4.20 7.02 -25.68
C GLY A 110 -5.09 5.78 -25.84
N VAL A 111 -4.55 4.60 -25.53
CA VAL A 111 -5.35 3.35 -25.54
C VAL A 111 -6.42 3.38 -24.44
N LEU A 112 -6.07 3.82 -23.23
CA LEU A 112 -7.00 3.91 -22.10
C LEU A 112 -8.10 4.95 -22.34
N GLU A 113 -7.77 6.11 -22.90
CA GLU A 113 -8.73 7.14 -23.31
C GLU A 113 -9.68 6.61 -24.39
N SER A 114 -9.16 5.95 -25.42
CA SER A 114 -9.98 5.32 -26.45
C SER A 114 -10.89 4.23 -25.87
N CYS A 115 -10.41 3.43 -24.91
CA CYS A 115 -11.22 2.45 -24.21
C CYS A 115 -12.31 3.12 -23.37
N ALA A 116 -12.02 4.26 -22.75
CA ALA A 116 -12.97 5.01 -21.94
C ALA A 116 -14.11 5.57 -22.79
N ASP A 117 -13.80 6.18 -23.93
CA ASP A 117 -14.78 6.72 -24.88
C ASP A 117 -15.65 5.62 -25.51
N ALA A 118 -15.03 4.50 -25.86
CA ALA A 118 -15.76 3.31 -26.32
C ALA A 118 -16.70 2.79 -25.23
N CYS A 119 -16.23 2.65 -23.98
CA CYS A 119 -17.08 2.21 -22.87
C CYS A 119 -18.26 3.14 -22.65
N LYS A 120 -18.03 4.46 -22.66
CA LYS A 120 -19.07 5.47 -22.49
C LYS A 120 -20.14 5.41 -23.58
N SER A 121 -19.77 5.10 -24.82
CA SER A 121 -20.70 4.99 -25.94
C SER A 121 -21.65 3.78 -25.86
N TYR A 122 -21.31 2.79 -25.02
CA TYR A 122 -22.08 1.55 -24.86
C TYR A 122 -22.54 1.32 -23.40
N ASP A 123 -22.59 2.37 -22.59
CA ASP A 123 -22.98 2.33 -21.17
C ASP A 123 -22.18 1.33 -20.33
N LEU A 124 -20.89 1.16 -20.64
CA LEU A 124 -19.94 0.35 -19.88
C LEU A 124 -19.10 1.24 -18.95
N SER A 125 -18.67 0.68 -17.82
CA SER A 125 -17.73 1.33 -16.92
C SER A 125 -16.32 0.78 -17.12
N LEU A 126 -15.40 1.59 -17.66
CA LEU A 126 -13.99 1.21 -17.79
C LEU A 126 -13.37 0.87 -16.43
N SER A 127 -13.74 1.64 -15.38
CA SER A 127 -13.32 1.36 -14.00
C SER A 127 -13.69 -0.06 -13.57
N SER A 128 -14.92 -0.51 -13.87
CA SER A 128 -15.35 -1.87 -13.55
C SER A 128 -14.58 -2.94 -14.33
N LEU A 129 -14.17 -2.67 -15.57
CA LEU A 129 -13.41 -3.61 -16.39
C LEU A 129 -11.94 -3.73 -15.94
N LEU A 130 -11.34 -2.62 -15.52
CA LEU A 130 -9.97 -2.59 -14.96
C LEU A 130 -9.85 -3.32 -13.62
N GLN A 131 -10.97 -3.43 -12.89
CA GLN A 131 -11.05 -4.12 -11.59
C GLN A 131 -11.51 -5.59 -11.73
N GLU A 132 -11.89 -6.03 -12.92
CA GLU A 132 -12.28 -7.41 -13.19
C GLU A 132 -11.05 -8.32 -13.34
N LYS A 133 -11.15 -9.55 -12.81
CA LYS A 133 -10.10 -10.59 -12.92
C LYS A 133 -10.04 -11.23 -14.30
N SER A 134 -9.80 -10.41 -15.32
CA SER A 134 -9.90 -10.77 -16.75
C SER A 134 -8.60 -11.29 -17.36
N VAL A 135 -7.46 -11.11 -16.68
CA VAL A 135 -6.14 -11.51 -17.19
C VAL A 135 -5.55 -12.56 -16.28
N GLU A 136 -5.59 -13.83 -16.72
CA GLU A 136 -4.91 -14.95 -16.02
C GLU A 136 -5.30 -15.08 -14.54
N GLY A 137 -6.57 -14.80 -14.22
CA GLY A 137 -7.10 -14.88 -12.85
C GLY A 137 -6.88 -13.64 -11.99
N HIS A 138 -6.23 -12.61 -12.52
CA HIS A 138 -5.95 -11.35 -11.84
C HIS A 138 -6.48 -10.14 -12.62
N THR A 139 -6.45 -8.97 -11.98
CA THR A 139 -6.86 -7.71 -12.61
C THR A 139 -5.79 -7.19 -13.56
N PRO A 140 -6.15 -6.40 -14.61
CA PRO A 140 -5.19 -5.64 -15.39
C PRO A 140 -4.26 -4.78 -14.51
N ILE A 141 -4.78 -4.19 -13.43
CA ILE A 141 -4.01 -3.38 -12.48
C ILE A 141 -2.88 -4.20 -11.82
N TYR A 142 -3.18 -5.42 -11.39
CA TYR A 142 -2.20 -6.34 -10.82
C TYR A 142 -1.05 -6.60 -11.81
N TRP A 143 -1.38 -6.92 -13.07
CA TRP A 143 -0.36 -7.20 -14.09
C TRP A 143 0.44 -5.97 -14.49
N ALA A 144 -0.17 -4.78 -14.50
CA ALA A 144 0.55 -3.53 -14.73
C ALA A 144 1.66 -3.31 -13.69
N ILE A 145 1.45 -3.77 -12.45
CA ILE A 145 2.45 -3.69 -11.38
C ILE A 145 3.50 -4.79 -11.49
N VAL A 146 3.08 -6.03 -11.74
CA VAL A 146 3.99 -7.18 -11.85
C VAL A 146 4.92 -7.04 -13.06
N ASN A 147 4.41 -6.55 -14.19
CA ASN A 147 5.18 -6.36 -15.41
C ASN A 147 5.91 -5.02 -15.45
N ARG A 148 5.83 -4.22 -14.38
CA ARG A 148 6.52 -2.93 -14.30
C ARG A 148 8.04 -3.16 -14.35
N PRO A 149 8.79 -2.43 -15.20
CA PRO A 149 10.25 -2.49 -15.20
C PRO A 149 10.82 -2.14 -13.81
N ALA A 150 11.86 -2.86 -13.38
CA ALA A 150 12.51 -2.62 -12.09
C ALA A 150 13.23 -1.26 -12.01
N LEU A 151 13.62 -0.69 -13.17
CA LEU A 151 14.21 0.63 -13.21
C LEU A 151 13.13 1.67 -12.96
N PRO A 152 13.27 2.56 -11.95
CA PRO A 152 12.30 3.61 -11.75
C PRO A 152 12.21 4.46 -13.02
N PRO A 153 10.99 4.72 -13.52
CA PRO A 153 10.81 5.63 -14.64
C PRO A 153 11.45 6.97 -14.30
N ARG A 154 11.96 7.68 -15.30
CA ARG A 154 12.40 9.05 -15.07
C ARG A 154 11.20 9.82 -14.48
N PRO A 155 11.43 10.83 -13.63
CA PRO A 155 10.34 11.59 -13.04
C PRO A 155 9.35 12.17 -14.06
N ASP A 156 9.79 12.35 -15.31
CA ASP A 156 8.99 12.88 -16.42
C ASP A 156 8.30 11.79 -17.27
N ASP A 157 8.62 10.51 -17.10
CA ASP A 157 8.05 9.43 -17.90
C ASP A 157 6.65 9.05 -17.37
N PRO A 158 5.64 8.89 -18.24
CA PRO A 158 4.33 8.42 -17.85
C PRO A 158 4.45 7.03 -17.21
N ASP A 159 3.81 6.85 -16.06
CA ASP A 159 3.79 5.57 -15.33
C ASP A 159 2.50 4.84 -15.65
N LEU A 160 2.59 3.70 -16.37
CA LEU A 160 1.45 2.87 -16.75
C LEU A 160 0.54 2.57 -15.56
N VAL A 161 1.12 2.26 -14.39
CA VAL A 161 0.35 1.96 -13.17
C VAL A 161 -0.47 3.17 -12.75
N SER A 162 0.13 4.37 -12.79
CA SER A 162 -0.56 5.62 -12.44
C SER A 162 -1.69 5.94 -13.44
N ALA A 163 -1.45 5.75 -14.74
CA ALA A 163 -2.44 5.92 -15.79
C ALA A 163 -3.65 4.98 -15.58
N VAL A 164 -3.40 3.68 -15.41
CA VAL A 164 -4.46 2.68 -15.19
C VAL A 164 -5.26 2.99 -13.92
N LEU A 165 -4.60 3.37 -12.82
CA LEU A 165 -5.26 3.70 -11.56
C LEU A 165 -6.17 4.93 -11.67
N SER A 166 -5.81 5.92 -12.48
CA SER A 166 -6.63 7.12 -12.69
C SER A 166 -7.99 6.80 -13.35
N HIS A 167 -8.03 5.80 -14.23
CA HIS A 167 -9.26 5.32 -14.86
C HIS A 167 -9.99 4.25 -14.02
N ALA A 168 -9.30 3.62 -13.07
CA ALA A 168 -9.88 2.59 -12.21
C ALA A 168 -10.64 3.17 -11.01
N ALA A 169 -10.34 4.40 -10.57
CA ALA A 169 -10.96 4.98 -9.38
C ALA A 169 -12.50 5.13 -9.51
N PRO A 170 -13.27 4.91 -8.43
CA PRO A 170 -12.84 4.45 -7.11
C PRO A 170 -12.51 2.95 -7.08
N LEU A 171 -11.50 2.56 -6.30
CA LEU A 171 -11.10 1.17 -6.15
C LEU A 171 -11.98 0.44 -5.14
N THR A 172 -12.32 -0.82 -5.44
CA THR A 172 -12.95 -1.72 -4.49
C THR A 172 -11.91 -2.32 -3.54
N ASP A 173 -12.33 -2.72 -2.33
CA ASP A 173 -11.45 -3.37 -1.35
C ASP A 173 -10.75 -4.61 -1.94
N ALA A 174 -11.46 -5.40 -2.75
CA ALA A 174 -10.90 -6.56 -3.43
C ALA A 174 -9.79 -6.19 -4.41
N THR A 175 -9.93 -5.07 -5.13
CA THR A 175 -8.88 -4.57 -6.01
C THR A 175 -7.69 -4.03 -5.22
N VAL A 176 -7.92 -3.33 -4.11
CA VAL A 176 -6.85 -2.87 -3.20
C VAL A 176 -6.05 -4.06 -2.65
N ASP A 177 -6.71 -5.16 -2.30
CA ASP A 177 -6.05 -6.39 -1.88
C ASP A 177 -5.24 -7.03 -3.02
N GLU A 178 -5.72 -7.02 -4.26
CA GLU A 178 -4.94 -7.47 -5.44
C GLU A 178 -3.72 -6.57 -5.71
N LEU A 179 -3.85 -5.25 -5.55
CA LEU A 179 -2.72 -4.31 -5.64
C LEU A 179 -1.66 -4.61 -4.58
N ARG A 180 -2.09 -4.88 -3.34
CA ARG A 180 -1.21 -5.31 -2.25
C ARG A 180 -0.48 -6.60 -2.60
N LEU A 181 -1.20 -7.59 -3.12
CA LEU A 181 -0.64 -8.86 -3.58
C LEU A 181 0.40 -8.65 -4.70
N ALA A 182 0.12 -7.78 -5.68
CA ALA A 182 1.05 -7.46 -6.76
C ALA A 182 2.36 -6.87 -6.22
N CYS A 183 2.27 -5.88 -5.32
CA CYS A 183 3.44 -5.26 -4.70
C CYS A 183 4.23 -6.25 -3.83
N LEU A 184 3.52 -7.17 -3.16
CA LEU A 184 4.15 -8.23 -2.38
C LEU A 184 4.94 -9.20 -3.26
N HIS A 185 4.39 -9.59 -4.42
CA HIS A 185 5.05 -10.48 -5.37
C HIS A 185 6.32 -9.87 -5.97
N THR A 186 6.32 -8.57 -6.26
CA THR A 186 7.52 -7.88 -6.75
C THR A 186 8.46 -7.44 -5.63
N SER A 187 8.00 -7.49 -4.37
CA SER A 187 8.70 -6.93 -3.20
C SER A 187 9.08 -5.44 -3.38
N ASP A 188 8.33 -4.69 -4.20
CA ASP A 188 8.59 -3.26 -4.47
C ASP A 188 7.94 -2.37 -3.39
N HIS A 189 8.68 -2.16 -2.30
CA HIS A 189 8.25 -1.29 -1.20
C HIS A 189 8.05 0.16 -1.63
N ALA A 190 8.90 0.67 -2.54
CA ALA A 190 8.86 2.06 -2.96
C ALA A 190 7.59 2.35 -3.78
N LEU A 191 7.22 1.46 -4.70
CA LEU A 191 5.94 1.53 -5.40
C LEU A 191 4.78 1.42 -4.43
N PHE A 192 4.82 0.48 -3.50
CA PHE A 192 3.76 0.33 -2.51
C PHE A 192 3.54 1.62 -1.70
N GLN A 193 4.61 2.28 -1.24
CA GLN A 193 4.47 3.58 -0.57
C GLN A 193 3.97 4.66 -1.52
N LYS A 194 4.43 4.72 -2.78
CA LYS A 194 3.90 5.67 -3.77
C LYS A 194 2.39 5.49 -3.97
N LEU A 195 1.92 4.25 -4.09
CA LEU A 195 0.50 3.92 -4.23
C LEU A 195 -0.31 4.35 -3.01
N ARG A 196 0.20 4.14 -1.79
CA ARG A 196 -0.45 4.59 -0.55
C ARG A 196 -0.65 6.10 -0.46
N ARG A 197 0.14 6.89 -1.18
CA ARG A 197 -0.02 8.36 -1.25
C ARG A 197 -1.17 8.78 -2.17
N SER A 198 -1.66 7.86 -3.02
CA SER A 198 -2.81 8.12 -3.88
C SER A 198 -4.11 7.99 -3.09
N PRO A 199 -5.02 8.99 -3.15
CA PRO A 199 -6.32 8.93 -2.47
C PRO A 199 -7.21 7.80 -3.00
N ALA A 200 -6.96 7.32 -4.23
CA ALA A 200 -7.68 6.18 -4.79
C ALA A 200 -7.35 4.85 -4.08
N PHE A 201 -6.15 4.73 -3.51
CA PHE A 201 -5.67 3.51 -2.86
C PHE A 201 -5.90 3.51 -1.36
N SER A 202 -5.57 4.63 -0.70
CA SER A 202 -5.75 4.78 0.75
C SER A 202 -6.57 6.03 1.02
N PRO A 203 -7.89 6.01 0.78
CA PRO A 203 -8.73 7.15 1.10
C PRO A 203 -8.60 7.47 2.58
N LEU A 204 -8.45 8.76 2.90
CA LEU A 204 -8.46 9.21 4.28
C LEU A 204 -9.81 8.86 4.90
N SER A 205 -9.81 8.47 6.17
CA SER A 205 -11.05 8.36 6.93
C SER A 205 -11.75 9.71 6.93
N ALA A 206 -13.07 9.75 6.72
CA ALA A 206 -13.84 11.00 6.77
C ALA A 206 -13.64 11.75 8.09
N LYS A 207 -13.38 11.03 9.20
CA LYS A 207 -13.04 11.60 10.52
C LYS A 207 -11.71 12.36 10.46
N ASP A 208 -10.72 11.80 9.78
CA ASP A 208 -9.38 12.37 9.66
C ASP A 208 -9.40 13.56 8.71
N GLU A 209 -10.10 13.45 7.59
CA GLU A 209 -10.24 14.53 6.60
C GLU A 209 -10.91 15.77 7.24
N LEU A 210 -12.01 15.56 7.97
CA LEU A 210 -12.76 16.64 8.62
C LEU A 210 -11.94 17.36 9.70
N ILE A 211 -11.18 16.62 10.51
CA ILE A 211 -10.56 17.16 11.73
C ILE A 211 -9.12 17.64 11.48
N LEU A 212 -8.45 17.03 10.50
CA LEU A 212 -7.08 17.40 10.12
C LEU A 212 -7.06 18.39 8.95
N GLY A 213 -8.21 18.71 8.36
CA GLY A 213 -8.37 19.80 7.40
C GLY A 213 -7.90 19.46 5.99
N GLY A 214 -8.14 18.22 5.54
CA GLY A 214 -7.80 17.73 4.18
C GLY A 214 -6.31 17.56 3.88
N ASN A 215 -5.43 18.24 4.61
CA ASN A 215 -3.98 18.22 4.40
C ASN A 215 -3.28 17.39 5.48
N VAL A 216 -3.62 16.11 5.61
CA VAL A 216 -2.88 15.19 6.49
C VAL A 216 -1.52 14.93 5.85
N PRO A 217 -0.39 15.33 6.47
CA PRO A 217 0.90 15.01 5.92
C PRO A 217 1.07 13.48 5.92
N LEU A 218 1.60 12.97 4.82
CA LEU A 218 1.73 11.53 4.59
C LEU A 218 2.81 10.94 5.49
N ASP A 219 2.58 9.71 5.95
CA ASP A 219 3.58 8.96 6.69
C ASP A 219 4.77 8.62 5.80
N GLU A 220 5.98 8.89 6.27
CA GLU A 220 7.21 8.49 5.60
C GLU A 220 7.65 7.15 6.16
N VAL A 221 7.89 6.17 5.30
CA VAL A 221 8.31 4.82 5.68
C VAL A 221 9.42 4.40 4.74
N ASP A 222 10.51 3.93 5.33
CA ASP A 222 11.67 3.40 4.63
C ASP A 222 12.07 2.06 5.23
N VAL A 223 12.41 1.10 4.37
CA VAL A 223 12.72 -0.28 4.75
C VAL A 223 14.12 -0.62 4.27
N GLU A 224 14.98 -0.97 5.21
CA GLU A 224 16.37 -1.35 4.97
C GLU A 224 16.58 -2.83 5.34
N ASP A 225 17.00 -3.64 4.37
CA ASP A 225 17.43 -5.01 4.63
C ASP A 225 18.84 -5.05 5.22
N VAL A 226 19.01 -5.78 6.32
CA VAL A 226 20.31 -5.93 6.98
C VAL A 226 21.11 -7.03 6.25
N LYS A 227 22.15 -6.64 5.51
CA LYS A 227 22.96 -7.57 4.68
C LYS A 227 23.64 -8.69 5.48
N ALA A 228 23.94 -8.45 6.76
CA ALA A 228 24.63 -9.40 7.62
C ALA A 228 23.73 -10.55 8.14
N ASP A 229 22.41 -10.40 8.05
CA ASP A 229 21.44 -11.33 8.63
C ASP A 229 20.23 -11.50 7.69
N GLU A 230 20.15 -12.68 7.05
CA GLU A 230 19.19 -12.97 5.98
C GLU A 230 17.73 -12.73 6.38
N GLY A 231 17.40 -12.79 7.67
CA GLY A 231 16.05 -12.56 8.20
C GLY A 231 15.83 -11.18 8.82
N ALA A 232 16.84 -10.31 8.89
CA ALA A 232 16.74 -9.04 9.60
C ALA A 232 16.48 -7.85 8.67
N PHE A 233 15.69 -6.91 9.17
CA PHE A 233 15.34 -5.67 8.49
C PHE A 233 15.08 -4.55 9.51
N ILE A 234 15.22 -3.32 9.05
CA ILE A 234 14.97 -2.10 9.81
C ILE A 234 13.92 -1.28 9.07
N VAL A 235 12.89 -0.83 9.78
CA VAL A 235 11.88 0.08 9.23
C VAL A 235 12.00 1.42 9.93
N LYS A 236 12.37 2.46 9.18
CA LYS A 236 12.39 3.84 9.66
C LYS A 236 11.05 4.48 9.30
N MET A 237 10.40 5.11 10.27
CA MET A 237 9.12 5.77 10.05
C MET A 237 9.09 7.14 10.68
N LYS A 238 8.46 8.08 9.96
CA LYS A 238 8.10 9.41 10.47
C LYS A 238 6.61 9.59 10.29
N ILE A 239 5.93 9.84 11.41
CA ILE A 239 4.47 9.93 11.51
C ILE A 239 4.11 11.35 11.91
N PRO A 240 3.69 12.20 10.97
CA PRO A 240 3.35 13.58 11.24
C PRO A 240 2.11 13.71 12.14
N ALA A 241 2.12 14.75 12.99
CA ALA A 241 1.02 15.07 13.89
C ALA A 241 0.55 13.86 14.73
N PHE A 242 1.49 13.03 15.18
CA PHE A 242 1.22 11.73 15.79
C PHE A 242 0.22 11.80 16.95
N GLN A 243 0.46 12.68 17.93
CA GLN A 243 -0.45 12.82 19.08
C GLN A 243 -1.84 13.29 18.69
N LYS A 244 -1.93 14.21 17.71
CA LYS A 244 -3.21 14.72 17.21
C LYS A 244 -4.01 13.57 16.58
N ARG A 245 -3.38 12.78 15.72
CA ARG A 245 -4.00 11.60 15.08
C ARG A 245 -4.37 10.54 16.12
N MET A 246 -3.52 10.24 17.09
CA MET A 246 -3.84 9.30 18.17
C MET A 246 -5.06 9.73 19.00
N ARG A 247 -5.22 11.03 19.30
CA ARG A 247 -6.37 11.53 20.07
C ARG A 247 -7.67 11.57 19.27
N ILE A 248 -7.57 11.77 17.95
CA ILE A 248 -8.73 11.95 17.08
C ILE A 248 -9.14 10.62 16.44
N SER A 249 -8.24 10.00 15.71
CA SER A 249 -8.49 8.78 14.94
C SER A 249 -8.49 7.54 15.83
N GLU A 250 -7.90 7.63 17.03
CA GLU A 250 -7.69 6.53 17.98
C GLU A 250 -6.81 5.40 17.42
N SER A 251 -6.31 5.55 16.19
CA SER A 251 -5.46 4.61 15.51
C SER A 251 -4.60 5.32 14.47
N VAL A 252 -3.31 4.99 14.44
CA VAL A 252 -2.37 5.39 13.39
C VAL A 252 -1.72 4.14 12.83
N ARG A 253 -1.86 3.89 11.53
CA ARG A 253 -1.43 2.65 10.87
C ARG A 253 -0.35 2.91 9.83
N VAL A 254 0.70 2.11 9.90
CA VAL A 254 1.82 2.12 8.98
C VAL A 254 1.91 0.74 8.34
N GLU A 255 1.73 0.70 7.02
CA GLU A 255 1.88 -0.52 6.23
C GLU A 255 3.23 -0.51 5.50
N PHE A 256 3.92 -1.64 5.46
CA PHE A 256 5.19 -1.77 4.75
C PHE A 256 5.41 -3.21 4.24
N ILE A 257 6.33 -3.35 3.30
CA ILE A 257 6.75 -4.64 2.73
C ILE A 257 8.19 -4.86 3.15
N ALA A 258 8.47 -5.98 3.80
CA ALA A 258 9.82 -6.36 4.22
C ALA A 258 9.97 -7.88 4.16
N LYS A 259 11.09 -8.36 3.60
CA LYS A 259 11.40 -9.80 3.50
C LYS A 259 10.24 -10.63 2.91
N GLY A 260 9.65 -10.16 1.80
CA GLY A 260 8.56 -10.84 1.10
C GLY A 260 7.28 -11.00 1.92
N ARG A 261 7.03 -10.10 2.89
CA ARG A 261 5.84 -10.08 3.74
C ARG A 261 5.31 -8.65 3.84
N MET A 262 4.00 -8.54 3.94
CA MET A 262 3.31 -7.28 4.17
C MET A 262 2.95 -7.15 5.66
N TRP A 263 3.36 -6.04 6.24
CA TRP A 263 3.27 -5.76 7.67
C TRP A 263 2.37 -4.58 7.92
N GLU A 264 1.65 -4.62 9.05
CA GLU A 264 0.97 -3.47 9.62
C GLU A 264 1.52 -3.21 11.03
N LEU A 265 2.13 -2.05 11.24
CA LEU A 265 2.41 -1.51 12.57
C LEU A 265 1.37 -0.44 12.87
N SER A 266 0.63 -0.62 13.96
CA SER A 266 -0.46 0.26 14.35
C SER A 266 -0.28 0.75 15.78
N PHE A 267 -0.32 2.06 15.98
CA PHE A 267 -0.53 2.67 17.29
C PHE A 267 -2.03 2.80 17.49
N ILE A 268 -2.55 2.34 18.63
CA ILE A 268 -3.99 2.35 18.91
C ILE A 268 -4.26 2.85 20.32
N VAL A 269 -5.42 3.45 20.52
CA VAL A 269 -5.97 3.72 21.86
C VAL A 269 -6.78 2.51 22.28
N ALA A 270 -6.25 1.72 23.21
CA ALA A 270 -6.96 0.63 23.82
C ALA A 270 -8.03 1.21 24.77
N GLY A 271 -9.30 1.02 24.40
CA GLY A 271 -10.46 1.33 25.23
C GLY A 271 -11.26 0.09 25.63
N ASP A 272 -12.32 0.28 26.39
CA ASP A 272 -13.12 -0.79 27.01
C ASP A 272 -13.64 -1.86 26.02
N HIS A 273 -13.87 -1.50 24.75
CA HIS A 273 -14.36 -2.43 23.73
C HIS A 273 -13.30 -3.42 23.23
N TRP A 274 -12.02 -3.21 23.56
CA TRP A 274 -10.94 -4.09 23.13
C TRP A 274 -10.64 -5.24 24.11
N ASP A 275 -11.14 -5.18 25.34
CA ASP A 275 -10.85 -6.15 26.43
C ASP A 275 -11.07 -7.62 26.03
N ARG A 276 -12.03 -7.89 25.15
CA ARG A 276 -12.35 -9.27 24.72
C ARG A 276 -11.31 -9.89 23.78
N ARG A 277 -10.52 -9.08 23.08
CA ARG A 277 -9.59 -9.52 22.03
C ARG A 277 -8.14 -9.65 22.51
N PHE A 278 -7.85 -9.19 23.72
CA PHE A 278 -6.48 -9.05 24.23
C PHE A 278 -6.02 -10.16 25.16
N GLY A 279 -6.75 -11.28 25.23
CA GLY A 279 -6.34 -12.45 26.00
C GLY A 279 -6.04 -12.11 27.47
N GLN A 280 -7.07 -12.04 28.32
CA GLN A 280 -6.98 -11.95 29.78
C GLN A 280 -6.19 -10.80 30.43
N ARG A 281 -5.38 -10.00 29.73
CA ARG A 281 -4.81 -8.76 30.27
C ARG A 281 -5.94 -7.75 30.38
N ARG A 282 -6.59 -7.74 31.55
CA ARG A 282 -7.64 -6.78 31.89
C ARG A 282 -7.02 -5.38 31.85
N VAL A 283 -7.33 -4.62 30.82
CA VAL A 283 -7.13 -3.17 30.87
C VAL A 283 -8.05 -2.68 31.99
N LYS A 284 -7.57 -1.78 32.84
CA LYS A 284 -8.42 -1.25 33.90
C LYS A 284 -9.58 -0.51 33.21
N GLN A 285 -10.82 -0.92 33.53
CA GLN A 285 -12.01 -0.30 32.96
C GLN A 285 -11.95 1.22 33.18
N GLY A 286 -12.20 1.99 32.13
CA GLY A 286 -12.20 3.45 32.18
C GLY A 286 -10.85 4.14 32.03
N THR A 287 -9.74 3.42 31.82
CA THR A 287 -8.46 4.03 31.42
C THR A 287 -8.19 3.77 29.94
N THR A 288 -8.11 4.84 29.15
CA THR A 288 -7.65 4.77 27.75
C THR A 288 -6.13 4.65 27.74
N THR A 289 -5.61 3.48 27.39
CA THR A 289 -4.16 3.23 27.34
C THR A 289 -3.71 3.15 25.89
N TRP A 290 -2.60 3.78 25.54
CA TRP A 290 -2.04 3.63 24.19
C TRP A 290 -1.30 2.29 24.06
N ALA A 291 -1.43 1.65 22.91
CA ALA A 291 -0.81 0.37 22.62
C ALA A 291 -0.17 0.37 21.22
N VAL A 292 0.79 -0.52 21.03
CA VAL A 292 1.41 -0.79 19.73
C VAL A 292 1.04 -2.20 19.32
N LYS A 293 0.53 -2.33 18.10
CA LYS A 293 0.15 -3.58 17.46
C LYS A 293 1.05 -3.83 16.25
N LEU A 294 1.57 -5.05 16.11
CA LEU A 294 2.27 -5.51 14.91
C LEU A 294 1.59 -6.78 14.39
N ALA A 295 1.22 -6.76 13.11
CA ALA A 295 0.50 -7.86 12.46
C ALA A 295 0.97 -8.10 11.02
N LEU A 296 0.71 -9.31 10.51
CA LEU A 296 0.84 -9.63 9.09
C LEU A 296 -0.46 -9.31 8.36
N LEU A 297 -0.33 -8.63 7.22
CA LEU A 297 -1.45 -8.36 6.32
C LEU A 297 -1.72 -9.56 5.39
N PRO A 298 -2.92 -9.62 4.77
CA PRO A 298 -3.32 -10.66 3.83
C PRO A 298 -2.22 -11.01 2.80
N HIS A 299 -2.23 -12.26 2.34
CA HIS A 299 -1.26 -12.84 1.40
C HIS A 299 0.16 -13.06 1.92
N SER A 300 0.50 -12.56 3.12
CA SER A 300 1.81 -12.80 3.71
C SER A 300 1.94 -14.24 4.23
N PRO A 301 3.07 -14.92 3.96
CA PRO A 301 3.32 -16.24 4.53
C PRO A 301 3.49 -16.17 6.06
N PRO A 302 2.99 -17.18 6.82
CA PRO A 302 3.16 -17.24 8.26
C PRO A 302 4.62 -17.12 8.69
N THR A 303 4.90 -16.32 9.72
CA THR A 303 6.27 -16.08 10.15
C THR A 303 6.43 -15.91 11.65
N TRP A 304 7.56 -16.36 12.15
CA TRP A 304 8.06 -15.93 13.45
C TRP A 304 8.68 -14.55 13.29
N ILE A 305 8.50 -13.71 14.29
CA ILE A 305 9.13 -12.40 14.34
C ILE A 305 9.59 -12.11 15.74
N ASP A 306 10.79 -11.56 15.80
CA ASP A 306 11.37 -11.01 16.99
C ASP A 306 11.78 -9.56 16.71
N SER A 307 11.09 -8.61 17.33
CA SER A 307 11.25 -7.19 16.96
C SER A 307 11.28 -6.24 18.15
N ARG A 308 11.82 -5.06 17.94
CA ARG A 308 11.92 -3.98 18.91
C ARG A 308 11.60 -2.67 18.20
N LEU A 309 10.65 -1.92 18.75
CA LEU A 309 10.37 -0.55 18.34
C LEU A 309 11.24 0.39 19.17
N VAL A 310 12.06 1.20 18.50
CA VAL A 310 12.95 2.19 19.09
C VAL A 310 12.44 3.58 18.72
N ILE A 311 12.25 4.46 19.70
CA ILE A 311 11.89 5.87 19.48
C ILE A 311 13.04 6.72 20.01
N GLU A 312 13.71 7.40 19.09
CA GLU A 312 14.93 8.14 19.37
C GLU A 312 14.61 9.58 19.77
N ASP A 313 15.38 10.13 20.71
CA ASP A 313 15.31 11.54 21.06
C ASP A 313 15.67 12.38 19.82
N PRO A 314 14.83 13.36 19.41
CA PRO A 314 15.07 14.22 18.25
C PRO A 314 16.44 14.89 18.26
N ARG A 315 16.98 15.18 19.46
CA ARG A 315 18.28 15.85 19.63
C ARG A 315 19.46 14.98 19.21
N VAL A 316 19.30 13.65 19.19
CA VAL A 316 20.34 12.71 18.77
C VAL A 316 20.38 12.59 17.24
N ARG A 317 19.22 12.63 16.58
CA ARG A 317 19.07 12.46 15.12
C ARG A 317 19.76 13.56 14.31
N GLY A 318 19.78 14.79 14.81
CA GLY A 318 20.35 15.95 14.12
C GLY A 318 21.88 16.02 14.07
N ARG A 319 22.61 15.06 14.66
CA ARG A 319 24.08 15.04 14.69
C ARG A 319 24.63 13.91 13.81
N PRO A 320 24.70 14.09 12.48
CA PRO A 320 25.34 13.11 11.61
C PRO A 320 26.83 12.99 11.96
N GLY A 321 27.29 11.79 12.34
CA GLY A 321 28.71 11.45 12.40
C GLY A 321 29.33 11.25 13.78
N LEU A 322 28.61 11.51 14.87
CA LEU A 322 29.05 11.06 16.20
C LEU A 322 28.39 9.70 16.47
N ALA A 323 29.03 8.63 15.99
CA ALA A 323 28.74 7.30 16.51
C ALA A 323 28.75 7.40 18.05
N PRO A 324 27.78 6.81 18.76
CA PRO A 324 27.75 6.86 20.21
C PRO A 324 29.02 6.18 20.72
N SER A 325 30.06 6.97 20.97
CA SER A 325 31.27 6.50 21.61
C SER A 325 30.81 6.03 22.97
N SER A 326 30.85 4.72 23.17
CA SER A 326 30.63 4.02 24.43
C SER A 326 31.73 4.35 25.43
N SER A 327 32.02 5.64 25.66
CA SER A 327 32.92 6.12 26.69
C SER A 327 32.16 6.12 28.03
N SER A 328 31.76 4.94 28.48
CA SER A 328 31.33 4.69 29.86
C SER A 328 32.54 4.60 30.80
N GLY A 329 33.50 5.51 30.66
CA GLY A 329 34.58 5.65 31.64
C GLY A 329 34.00 6.31 32.89
N PRO A 330 34.25 5.78 34.11
CA PRO A 330 33.89 6.49 35.33
C PRO A 330 34.64 7.83 35.36
N PRO A 331 34.00 8.92 35.84
CA PRO A 331 34.65 10.21 35.95
C PRO A 331 35.90 10.07 36.84
N THR A 332 37.06 10.45 36.33
CA THR A 332 38.35 10.33 37.02
C THR A 332 38.54 11.36 38.14
N SER A 333 37.60 12.30 38.30
CA SER A 333 37.71 13.41 39.24
C SER A 333 36.36 13.83 39.83
N LEU A 334 36.32 13.90 41.18
CA LEU A 334 35.18 14.42 41.96
C LEU A 334 34.93 15.92 41.67
N LEU A 335 35.97 16.64 41.24
CA LEU A 335 35.91 18.08 40.95
C LEU A 335 35.20 18.37 39.61
N GLU A 336 35.28 17.44 38.67
CA GLU A 336 34.55 17.49 37.39
C GLU A 336 33.04 17.24 37.57
N ALA A 337 32.68 16.39 38.54
CA ALA A 337 31.29 16.13 38.90
C ALA A 337 30.58 17.34 39.57
N VAL A 338 31.33 18.16 40.31
CA VAL A 338 30.77 19.31 41.07
C VAL A 338 30.65 20.57 40.21
N LEU A 339 31.61 20.83 39.30
CA LEU A 339 31.55 21.99 38.41
C LEU A 339 30.51 21.83 37.27
N SER A 340 30.06 20.61 36.99
CA SER A 340 29.06 20.32 35.94
C SER A 340 27.59 20.54 36.38
N GLN A 341 27.34 20.96 37.63
CA GLN A 341 25.98 21.10 38.17
C GLN A 341 25.34 22.49 37.97
N GLY A 342 26.11 23.51 37.58
CA GLY A 342 25.63 24.91 37.56
C GLY A 342 25.02 25.39 36.23
N GLU A 343 25.43 24.84 35.10
CA GLU A 343 25.00 25.30 33.78
C GLU A 343 24.79 24.10 32.85
N SER A 344 23.67 24.08 32.11
CA SER A 344 23.37 23.15 30.99
C SER A 344 22.77 21.76 31.28
N SER A 345 21.77 21.63 32.16
CA SER A 345 20.91 20.42 32.18
C SER A 345 20.15 20.18 30.86
N GLU A 346 20.19 21.11 29.91
CA GLU A 346 19.58 21.02 28.58
C GLU A 346 20.32 20.11 27.56
N THR A 347 21.56 19.70 27.81
CA THR A 347 22.37 19.07 26.74
C THR A 347 22.49 17.54 26.80
N LYS A 348 22.08 16.88 27.88
CA LYS A 348 22.16 15.42 27.95
C LYS A 348 21.02 14.77 27.14
N ALA A 349 21.40 14.02 26.11
CA ALA A 349 20.47 13.21 25.31
C ALA A 349 19.71 12.23 26.22
N ARG A 350 18.39 12.12 26.02
CA ARG A 350 17.58 11.14 26.75
C ARG A 350 17.82 9.76 26.16
N PRO A 351 17.74 8.68 26.98
CA PRO A 351 17.81 7.33 26.43
C PRO A 351 16.64 7.10 25.46
N PRO A 352 16.82 6.31 24.38
CA PRO A 352 15.73 5.98 23.47
C PRO A 352 14.64 5.18 24.20
N ILE A 353 13.39 5.30 23.74
CA ILE A 353 12.31 4.42 24.19
C ILE A 353 12.44 3.11 23.43
N GLU A 354 12.54 2.01 24.16
CA GLU A 354 12.57 0.67 23.57
C GLU A 354 11.32 -0.12 23.97
N VAL A 355 10.52 -0.52 23.00
CA VAL A 355 9.32 -1.34 23.18
C VAL A 355 9.52 -2.67 22.47
N ARG A 356 9.53 -3.75 23.25
CA ARG A 356 9.80 -5.10 22.75
C ARG A 356 8.53 -5.72 22.15
N LEU A 357 8.54 -6.00 20.85
CA LEU A 357 7.42 -6.60 20.13
C LEU A 357 7.78 -8.06 19.76
N LYS A 358 7.42 -8.99 20.64
CA LYS A 358 7.76 -10.41 20.50
C LYS A 358 6.51 -11.27 20.32
N ALA A 359 6.43 -12.01 19.22
CA ALA A 359 5.38 -12.99 19.01
C ALA A 359 5.68 -14.27 19.82
N ARG A 360 4.68 -14.80 20.51
CA ARG A 360 4.77 -16.09 21.21
C ARG A 360 4.55 -17.27 20.28
N GLU A 361 3.80 -17.03 19.21
CA GLU A 361 3.41 -18.00 18.20
C GLU A 361 3.78 -17.46 16.81
N GLN A 362 3.72 -18.31 15.80
CA GLN A 362 3.90 -17.89 14.42
C GLN A 362 2.77 -16.93 14.05
N LEU A 363 3.11 -15.69 13.65
CA LEU A 363 2.13 -14.77 13.11
C LEU A 363 1.59 -15.33 11.79
N THR A 364 0.29 -15.23 11.60
CA THR A 364 -0.37 -15.56 10.34
C THR A 364 -1.11 -14.33 9.84
N ALA A 365 -1.24 -14.21 8.52
CA ALA A 365 -1.99 -13.11 7.92
C ALA A 365 -3.44 -13.13 8.42
N GLN A 366 -3.94 -11.96 8.82
CA GLN A 366 -5.32 -11.84 9.30
C GLN A 366 -6.29 -12.16 8.16
N SER A 367 -7.05 -13.26 8.28
CA SER A 367 -8.13 -13.55 7.35
C SER A 367 -9.41 -12.83 7.77
N TRP A 368 -10.19 -12.42 6.79
CA TRP A 368 -11.48 -11.76 6.98
C TRP A 368 -12.42 -12.72 7.76
N GLY A 369 -12.59 -12.47 9.06
CA GLY A 369 -13.51 -13.23 9.92
C GLY A 369 -12.86 -14.15 10.96
N ALA A 370 -11.54 -14.35 10.94
CA ALA A 370 -10.86 -15.11 12.00
C ALA A 370 -10.56 -14.25 13.23
N HIS A 371 -10.61 -14.87 14.41
CA HIS A 371 -10.30 -14.22 15.68
C HIS A 371 -8.90 -13.60 15.67
N THR A 372 -8.79 -12.45 16.35
CA THR A 372 -7.65 -11.52 16.35
C THR A 372 -6.39 -12.01 17.05
N ASP A 373 -6.24 -13.30 17.27
CA ASP A 373 -5.21 -13.84 18.17
C ASP A 373 -3.81 -13.83 17.55
N ASN A 374 -3.70 -13.61 16.23
CA ASN A 374 -2.43 -13.69 15.48
C ASN A 374 -1.76 -12.33 15.28
N MET A 375 -1.58 -11.58 16.37
CA MET A 375 -0.89 -10.28 16.37
C MET A 375 -0.04 -10.09 17.63
N VAL A 376 1.00 -9.26 17.54
CA VAL A 376 1.74 -8.80 18.72
C VAL A 376 1.12 -7.51 19.20
N LEU A 377 0.80 -7.43 20.49
CA LEU A 377 0.29 -6.23 21.12
C LEU A 377 1.09 -5.93 22.39
N VAL A 378 1.50 -4.68 22.55
CA VAL A 378 2.17 -4.20 23.77
C VAL A 378 1.54 -2.89 24.21
N LEU A 379 1.12 -2.83 25.47
CA LEU A 379 0.61 -1.61 26.09
C LEU A 379 1.79 -0.69 26.40
N LEU A 380 1.70 0.58 25.98
CA LEU A 380 2.76 1.54 26.22
C LEU A 380 2.85 1.96 27.70
N GLU A 381 1.81 1.73 28.51
CA GLU A 381 1.84 1.96 29.96
C GLU A 381 2.85 1.06 30.70
N GLU A 382 3.22 -0.09 30.11
CA GLU A 382 4.21 -1.01 30.69
C GLU A 382 5.63 -0.42 30.62
N ASN A 383 5.86 0.62 29.81
CA ASN A 383 7.13 1.34 29.71
C ASN A 383 6.92 2.80 30.11
N ALA A 384 7.53 3.22 31.23
CA ALA A 384 7.36 4.57 31.79
C ALA A 384 7.74 5.70 30.81
N LEU A 385 8.73 5.49 29.93
CA LEU A 385 9.11 6.49 28.92
C LEU A 385 8.10 6.50 27.76
N ALA A 386 7.63 5.32 27.34
CA ALA A 386 6.64 5.20 26.25
C ALA A 386 5.26 5.73 26.65
N HIS A 387 4.85 5.53 27.91
CA HIS A 387 3.66 6.16 28.48
C HIS A 387 3.70 7.69 28.37
N GLY A 388 4.90 8.28 28.35
CA GLY A 388 5.14 9.70 28.10
C GLY A 388 4.57 10.22 26.76
N LEU A 389 4.40 9.35 25.75
CA LEU A 389 3.98 9.72 24.39
C LEU A 389 2.55 10.27 24.33
N GLN A 390 1.70 10.01 25.33
CA GLN A 390 0.32 10.51 25.32
C GLN A 390 0.19 11.96 25.83
N PHE A 391 1.20 12.46 26.56
CA PHE A 391 1.17 13.76 27.21
C PHE A 391 1.73 14.87 26.31
N ASN A 392 1.13 16.06 26.39
CA ASN A 392 1.64 17.24 25.68
C ASN A 392 3.07 17.56 26.11
N GLY A 393 3.90 18.01 25.16
CA GLY A 393 5.30 18.34 25.43
C GLY A 393 6.20 17.11 25.58
N CYS A 394 5.78 15.95 25.05
CA CYS A 394 6.62 14.75 25.04
C CYS A 394 7.95 15.05 24.31
N PRO A 395 9.11 14.83 24.94
CA PRO A 395 10.42 15.18 24.38
C PRO A 395 10.87 14.27 23.23
N TYR A 396 10.17 13.15 23.00
CA TYR A 396 10.46 12.19 21.94
C TYR A 396 9.76 12.52 20.62
N LEU A 397 8.96 13.60 20.59
CA LEU A 397 8.34 14.10 19.39
C LEU A 397 9.14 15.29 18.86
N ASP A 398 9.20 15.42 17.54
CA ASP A 398 9.77 16.58 16.88
C ASP A 398 8.93 17.84 17.20
N SER A 399 9.51 19.02 16.97
CA SER A 399 8.83 20.30 17.25
C SER A 399 7.54 20.50 16.43
N ASP A 400 7.39 19.79 15.31
CA ASP A 400 6.21 19.74 14.47
C ASP A 400 5.16 18.72 14.96
N GLY A 401 5.43 18.00 16.05
CA GLY A 401 4.60 16.93 16.59
C GLY A 401 4.73 15.59 15.85
N SER A 402 5.74 15.44 14.99
CA SER A 402 6.04 14.18 14.32
C SER A 402 6.67 13.17 15.28
N LEU A 403 6.25 11.91 15.18
CA LEU A 403 6.94 10.79 15.82
C LEU A 403 7.92 10.18 14.83
N VAL A 404 9.19 10.05 15.22
CA VAL A 404 10.17 9.27 14.45
C VAL A 404 10.54 8.02 15.22
N ALA A 405 10.29 6.88 14.60
CA ALA A 405 10.50 5.57 15.20
C ALA A 405 11.25 4.66 14.22
N ARG A 406 11.87 3.64 14.80
CA ARG A 406 12.64 2.62 14.08
C ARG A 406 12.21 1.25 14.58
N LEU A 407 11.65 0.42 13.70
CA LEU A 407 11.35 -0.98 14.01
C LEU A 407 12.54 -1.82 13.56
N GLU A 408 13.22 -2.44 14.51
CA GLU A 408 14.26 -3.44 14.26
C GLU A 408 13.61 -4.81 14.37
N ALA A 409 13.71 -5.64 13.34
CA ALA A 409 13.02 -6.93 13.32
C ALA A 409 13.87 -8.02 12.67
N LYS A 410 13.73 -9.24 13.20
CA LYS A 410 14.31 -10.45 12.65
C LYS A 410 13.25 -11.54 12.52
N LEU A 411 13.20 -12.19 11.37
CA LEU A 411 12.34 -13.34 11.12
C LEU A 411 12.96 -14.62 11.72
N ALA A 412 12.86 -14.77 13.04
CA ALA A 412 13.43 -15.90 13.78
C ALA A 412 12.48 -16.41 14.87
N ARG A 413 12.66 -17.70 15.25
CA ARG A 413 11.90 -18.31 16.33
C ARG A 413 12.25 -17.66 17.69
N PRO A 414 11.27 -17.59 18.62
CA PRO A 414 11.50 -17.08 19.97
C PRO A 414 12.56 -17.94 20.66
N GLY A 415 13.67 -17.35 21.11
CA GLY A 415 14.74 -18.05 21.82
C GLY A 415 16.11 -17.99 21.14
N SER A 416 16.20 -17.42 19.95
CA SER A 416 17.50 -16.98 19.41
C SER A 416 17.95 -15.72 20.16
N GLU A 417 19.04 -15.80 20.92
CA GLU A 417 19.68 -14.64 21.54
C GLU A 417 20.40 -13.82 20.44
N CYS A 418 19.68 -12.92 19.77
CA CYS A 418 20.13 -11.56 19.46
C CYS A 418 19.13 -10.90 18.49
N ILE A 419 18.73 -9.67 18.84
CA ILE A 419 17.98 -8.77 17.96
C ILE A 419 19.02 -7.77 17.47
N ILE A 420 19.67 -8.11 16.36
CA ILE A 420 20.53 -7.22 15.59
C ILE A 420 21.62 -6.57 16.46
N CYS A 421 22.63 -7.38 16.75
CA CYS A 421 23.99 -6.98 17.05
C CYS A 421 24.64 -6.67 15.69
#